data_AF-A0A379C8S3-F1
#
_entry.id   AF-A0A379C8S3-F1
#
_cell.length_a   1.000
_cell.length_b   1.000
_cell.length_c   1.000
_cell.angle_alpha   90.00
_cell.angle_beta   90.00
_cell.angle_gamma   90.00
#
_symmetry.space_group_name_H-M   'P 1'
#
loop_
_entity.id
_entity.type
_entity.pdbx_description
1 polymer ?
#
loop_
_entity_poly.entity_id
_entity_poly.type
_entity_poly.pdbx_seq_one_letter_code
_entity_poly.pdbx_strand_id
1 'polypeptide(L)'
;MSDLSGPKMAHVNKKIPKIKEHILIYQKDSTKSTINVLREPSDWDSAIDSKRYTQYVEKNGSDDTRNWEYTTVRKKLNDIGLTYGDPESYKFLLENADCVFRSAANNSLKKMSVDNNFDTDVFTHVKTETGIDKFVYKNEEVIFASSKLEEFNGKLLPSESISDIWLNFALNDLSNEGGGVNLKNGKKPESLLKRIVLLTTQPNDIVLDFFMGTATTQAVALKLNRKFIGIEQMDYIKEKSIKRLVNVIKGEDRGISKSVNWQGGGSFVYCELLEDNESLISELQDAKDSDSVKKILNKAINNGKLIPSVLPSDLKESQDEFDKLSLDEQKNIVMELLNKNQLYVNLSDIDDEDYKVSEADKAFTISFYGKE
;
A
#
# COMPACT_ATOMS: atom_id res chain seq x y z
N MET A 1 3.99 12.48 -3.23
CA MET A 1 4.37 12.36 -4.65
C MET A 1 3.97 13.62 -5.37
N SER A 2 4.94 14.29 -5.97
CA SER A 2 4.76 15.52 -6.73
C SER A 2 4.84 15.22 -8.23
N ASP A 3 3.97 15.84 -9.03
CA ASP A 3 4.13 15.82 -10.48
C ASP A 3 5.27 16.74 -10.94
N LEU A 4 5.85 16.41 -12.09
CA LEU A 4 6.79 17.25 -12.85
C LEU A 4 6.05 18.42 -13.53
N SER A 5 5.36 19.24 -12.74
CA SER A 5 4.56 20.37 -13.24
C SER A 5 4.64 21.59 -12.32
N GLY A 6 4.15 22.73 -12.81
CA GLY A 6 4.02 23.97 -12.05
C GLY A 6 5.36 24.70 -11.78
N PRO A 7 5.42 25.58 -10.76
CA PRO A 7 6.59 26.40 -10.45
C PRO A 7 7.88 25.62 -10.22
N LYS A 8 7.78 24.33 -9.84
CA LYS A 8 8.91 23.42 -9.66
C LYS A 8 9.68 23.15 -10.96
N MET A 9 9.04 23.38 -12.11
CA MET A 9 9.63 23.22 -13.45
C MET A 9 10.16 24.53 -14.04
N ALA A 10 10.09 25.65 -13.30
CA ALA A 10 10.48 26.98 -13.79
C ALA A 10 11.95 27.09 -14.25
N HIS A 11 12.80 26.15 -13.85
CA HIS A 11 14.22 26.10 -14.21
C HIS A 11 14.63 24.81 -14.92
N VAL A 12 13.69 24.08 -15.54
CA VAL A 12 13.97 22.81 -16.25
C VAL A 12 15.05 22.96 -17.33
N ASN A 13 15.11 24.13 -17.99
CA ASN A 13 16.12 24.44 -19.01
C ASN A 13 17.52 24.72 -18.42
N LYS A 14 17.65 24.85 -17.09
CA LYS A 14 18.91 25.18 -16.41
C LYS A 14 19.39 24.06 -15.47
N LYS A 15 18.48 23.27 -14.92
CA LYS A 15 18.78 22.19 -13.96
C LYS A 15 17.79 21.05 -14.14
N ILE A 16 18.28 19.82 -13.98
CA ILE A 16 17.43 18.62 -13.93
C ILE A 16 16.51 18.74 -12.71
N PRO A 17 15.17 18.71 -12.88
CA PRO A 17 14.23 18.71 -11.77
C PRO A 17 14.46 17.47 -10.89
N LYS A 18 14.60 17.67 -9.58
CA LYS A 18 14.71 16.57 -8.61
C LYS A 18 13.42 16.48 -7.82
N ILE A 19 12.56 15.55 -8.20
CA ILE A 19 11.44 15.12 -7.36
C ILE A 19 11.82 13.74 -6.84
N LYS A 20 12.08 13.65 -5.54
CA LYS A 20 12.37 12.39 -4.86
C LYS A 20 11.45 12.30 -3.65
N GLU A 21 10.82 11.15 -3.52
CA GLU A 21 9.94 10.80 -2.42
C GLU A 21 10.53 9.53 -1.81
N HIS A 22 10.46 9.40 -0.49
CA HIS A 22 11.09 8.29 0.21
C HIS A 22 10.02 7.43 0.87
N ILE A 23 10.13 6.11 0.68
CA ILE A 23 9.41 5.12 1.48
C ILE A 23 10.44 4.57 2.46
N LEU A 24 10.23 4.87 3.74
CA LEU A 24 11.10 4.39 4.81
C LEU A 24 10.51 3.10 5.36
N ILE A 25 11.32 2.03 5.36
CA ILE A 25 10.93 0.72 5.89
C ILE A 25 11.76 0.48 7.13
N TYR A 26 11.09 0.34 8.27
CA TYR A 26 11.70 0.02 9.55
C TYR A 26 11.41 -1.43 9.90
N GLN A 27 12.42 -2.12 10.41
CA GLN A 27 12.31 -3.53 10.76
C GLN A 27 12.96 -3.75 12.12
N LYS A 28 12.25 -4.44 13.00
CA LYS A 28 12.75 -4.79 14.34
C LYS A 28 13.74 -5.96 14.29
N ASP A 29 13.48 -6.96 13.44
CA ASP A 29 14.28 -8.17 13.29
C ASP A 29 14.55 -8.42 11.80
N SER A 30 15.78 -8.18 11.35
CA SER A 30 16.20 -8.26 9.94
C SER A 30 16.00 -9.64 9.31
N THR A 31 15.85 -10.70 10.11
CA THR A 31 15.75 -12.08 9.63
C THR A 31 14.33 -12.51 9.23
N LYS A 32 13.31 -11.74 9.62
CA LYS A 32 11.89 -12.15 9.52
C LYS A 32 11.06 -11.43 8.47
N SER A 33 11.57 -10.38 7.84
CA SER A 33 10.84 -9.65 6.80
C SER A 33 11.55 -9.77 5.46
N THR A 34 10.76 -10.10 4.45
CA THR A 34 11.15 -10.09 3.05
C THR A 34 10.25 -9.09 2.34
N ILE A 35 10.85 -8.15 1.61
CA ILE A 35 10.10 -7.36 0.63
C ILE A 35 9.62 -8.33 -0.45
N ASN A 36 8.32 -8.32 -0.71
CA ASN A 36 7.75 -9.19 -1.73
C ASN A 36 8.28 -8.77 -3.10
N VAL A 37 8.71 -9.75 -3.91
CA VAL A 37 9.04 -9.51 -5.31
C VAL A 37 7.73 -9.25 -6.03
N LEU A 38 7.51 -7.99 -6.43
CA LEU A 38 6.40 -7.64 -7.30
C LEU A 38 6.87 -7.54 -8.73
N ARG A 39 5.98 -7.91 -9.64
CA ARG A 39 6.18 -7.81 -11.07
C ARG A 39 5.02 -7.10 -11.72
N GLU A 40 5.31 -6.46 -12.85
CA GLU A 40 4.31 -5.77 -13.64
C GLU A 40 4.32 -6.25 -15.09
N PRO A 41 3.19 -6.15 -15.80
CA PRO A 41 3.14 -6.45 -17.23
C PRO A 41 4.13 -5.57 -17.97
N SER A 42 4.87 -6.17 -18.89
CA SER A 42 5.82 -5.50 -19.76
C SER A 42 5.63 -5.93 -21.20
N ASP A 43 6.26 -5.23 -22.13
CA ASP A 43 6.32 -5.67 -23.52
C ASP A 43 7.35 -6.80 -23.69
N TRP A 44 7.30 -7.45 -24.86
CA TRP A 44 8.17 -8.58 -25.18
C TRP A 44 9.66 -8.20 -25.08
N ASP A 45 10.09 -7.12 -25.73
CA ASP A 45 11.52 -6.77 -25.79
C ASP A 45 12.07 -6.31 -24.43
N SER A 46 11.26 -5.66 -23.62
CA SER A 46 11.63 -5.18 -22.28
C SER A 46 11.82 -6.33 -21.30
N ALA A 47 10.86 -7.26 -21.21
CA ALA A 47 10.95 -8.39 -20.27
C ALA A 47 11.76 -9.58 -20.81
N ILE A 48 11.78 -9.78 -22.12
CA ILE A 48 12.42 -10.90 -22.82
C ILE A 48 13.49 -10.30 -23.72
N ASP A 49 14.68 -10.05 -23.13
CA ASP A 49 15.85 -9.47 -23.82
C ASP A 49 16.08 -10.16 -25.17
N SER A 50 15.67 -9.49 -26.24
CA SER A 50 15.66 -10.04 -27.59
C SER A 50 17.05 -10.24 -28.17
N LYS A 51 18.09 -9.71 -27.50
CA LYS A 51 19.49 -10.01 -27.82
C LYS A 51 19.91 -11.35 -27.23
N ARG A 52 19.21 -11.86 -26.21
CA ARG A 52 19.49 -13.15 -25.56
C ARG A 52 18.54 -14.25 -26.04
N TYR A 53 17.24 -13.98 -26.08
CA TYR A 53 16.21 -14.94 -26.53
C TYR A 53 16.11 -14.96 -28.05
N THR A 54 17.13 -15.55 -28.67
CA THR A 54 17.31 -15.54 -30.13
C THR A 54 17.04 -16.88 -30.80
N GLN A 55 16.86 -17.95 -30.01
CA GLN A 55 16.69 -19.31 -30.51
C GLN A 55 15.23 -19.76 -30.39
N TYR A 56 14.80 -20.58 -31.34
CA TYR A 56 13.47 -21.16 -31.40
C TYR A 56 13.60 -22.67 -31.59
N VAL A 57 13.04 -23.45 -30.69
CA VAL A 57 13.04 -24.91 -30.77
C VAL A 57 11.90 -25.39 -31.68
N GLU A 58 12.19 -26.33 -32.56
CA GLU A 58 11.21 -27.01 -33.40
C GLU A 58 10.94 -28.39 -32.81
N LYS A 59 9.79 -28.51 -32.14
CA LYS A 59 9.38 -29.74 -31.46
C LYS A 59 8.95 -30.85 -32.43
N ASN A 60 8.56 -30.49 -33.66
CA ASN A 60 8.16 -31.41 -34.73
C ASN A 60 7.12 -32.48 -34.31
N GLY A 61 6.26 -32.18 -33.33
CA GLY A 61 5.27 -33.11 -32.79
C GLY A 61 5.82 -34.23 -31.89
N SER A 62 7.09 -34.16 -31.51
CA SER A 62 7.73 -35.10 -30.59
C SER A 62 7.67 -34.60 -29.15
N ASP A 63 7.10 -35.43 -28.26
CA ASP A 63 7.18 -35.23 -26.81
C ASP A 63 8.57 -35.57 -26.24
N ASP A 64 9.36 -36.36 -26.97
CA ASP A 64 10.75 -36.63 -26.62
C ASP A 64 11.62 -35.42 -27.02
N THR A 65 12.20 -34.77 -26.00
CA THR A 65 13.06 -33.60 -26.17
C THR A 65 14.29 -33.90 -27.00
N ARG A 66 14.77 -35.15 -26.99
CA ARG A 66 16.00 -35.52 -27.72
C ARG A 66 15.87 -35.39 -29.23
N ASN A 67 14.64 -35.37 -29.75
CA ASN A 67 14.34 -35.18 -31.17
C ASN A 67 14.12 -33.71 -31.55
N TRP A 68 14.23 -32.79 -30.60
CA TRP A 68 14.05 -31.38 -30.87
C TRP A 68 15.21 -30.81 -31.66
N GLU A 69 14.89 -30.06 -32.69
CA GLU A 69 15.84 -29.24 -33.44
C GLU A 69 15.65 -27.77 -33.06
N TYR A 70 16.55 -26.89 -33.50
CA TYR A 70 16.35 -25.46 -33.28
C TYR A 70 16.86 -24.63 -34.44
N THR A 71 16.27 -23.45 -34.54
CA THR A 71 16.62 -22.40 -35.49
C THR A 71 16.71 -21.07 -34.74
N THR A 72 16.97 -19.97 -35.46
CA THR A 72 16.85 -18.64 -34.88
C THR A 72 15.40 -18.15 -34.94
N VAL A 73 14.99 -17.36 -33.96
CA VAL A 73 13.68 -16.69 -33.94
C VAL A 73 13.42 -15.93 -35.24
N ARG A 74 14.43 -15.18 -35.73
CA ARG A 74 14.30 -14.41 -36.97
C ARG A 74 14.05 -15.28 -38.19
N LYS A 75 14.80 -16.39 -38.32
CA LYS A 75 14.58 -17.34 -39.40
C LYS A 75 13.18 -17.95 -39.29
N LYS A 76 12.77 -18.38 -38.09
CA LYS A 76 11.42 -18.94 -37.87
C LYS A 76 10.31 -17.99 -38.29
N LEU A 77 10.41 -16.71 -37.89
CA LEU A 77 9.45 -15.68 -38.28
C LEU A 77 9.42 -15.47 -39.79
N ASN A 78 10.59 -15.38 -40.44
CA ASN A 78 10.67 -15.24 -41.89
C ASN A 78 10.04 -16.43 -42.62
N ASP A 79 10.26 -17.66 -42.14
CA ASP A 79 9.72 -18.88 -42.75
C ASP A 79 8.18 -18.92 -42.72
N ILE A 80 7.55 -18.22 -41.76
CA ILE A 80 6.09 -18.07 -41.65
C ILE A 80 5.59 -16.71 -42.18
N GLY A 81 6.45 -15.93 -42.83
CA GLY A 81 6.09 -14.65 -43.44
C GLY A 81 5.89 -13.48 -42.47
N LEU A 82 6.40 -13.57 -41.24
CA LEU A 82 6.36 -12.51 -40.23
C LEU A 82 7.71 -11.80 -40.11
N THR A 83 7.70 -10.51 -39.75
CA THR A 83 8.91 -9.73 -39.54
C THR A 83 9.06 -9.38 -38.07
N TYR A 84 10.22 -9.70 -37.47
CA TYR A 84 10.45 -9.38 -36.06
C TYR A 84 10.18 -7.89 -35.76
N GLY A 85 9.29 -7.63 -34.80
CA GLY A 85 8.93 -6.28 -34.35
C GLY A 85 7.55 -5.83 -34.80
N ASP A 86 6.90 -6.54 -35.73
CA ASP A 86 5.50 -6.31 -36.06
C ASP A 86 4.55 -6.88 -34.96
N PRO A 87 3.32 -6.36 -34.83
CA PRO A 87 2.38 -6.85 -33.82
C PRO A 87 2.06 -8.35 -33.95
N GLU A 88 1.96 -8.88 -35.17
CA GLU A 88 1.70 -10.30 -35.42
C GLU A 88 2.85 -11.21 -34.94
N SER A 89 4.11 -10.80 -35.12
CA SER A 89 5.26 -11.57 -34.64
C SER A 89 5.31 -11.62 -33.13
N TYR A 90 5.06 -10.50 -32.43
CA TYR A 90 4.99 -10.55 -30.96
C TYR A 90 3.84 -11.43 -30.47
N LYS A 91 2.69 -11.40 -31.14
CA LYS A 91 1.59 -12.31 -30.83
C LYS A 91 2.00 -13.77 -31.01
N PHE A 92 2.62 -14.11 -32.14
CA PHE A 92 3.14 -15.45 -32.41
C PHE A 92 4.17 -15.88 -31.35
N LEU A 93 5.10 -15.00 -30.98
CA LEU A 93 6.13 -15.26 -29.99
C LEU A 93 5.55 -15.49 -28.60
N LEU A 94 4.51 -14.74 -28.21
CA LEU A 94 3.78 -14.96 -26.94
C LEU A 94 3.06 -16.30 -26.91
N GLU A 95 2.37 -16.65 -28.00
CA GLU A 95 1.67 -17.93 -28.14
C GLU A 95 2.63 -19.14 -28.17
N ASN A 96 3.89 -18.92 -28.55
CA ASN A 96 4.94 -19.95 -28.67
C ASN A 96 6.13 -19.68 -27.74
N ALA A 97 5.92 -19.02 -26.60
CA ALA A 97 6.99 -18.61 -25.71
C ALA A 97 7.73 -19.80 -25.05
N ASP A 98 7.09 -20.96 -25.02
CA ASP A 98 7.65 -22.26 -24.62
C ASP A 98 8.54 -22.89 -25.70
N CYS A 99 8.64 -22.27 -26.87
CA CYS A 99 9.57 -22.65 -27.94
C CYS A 99 10.72 -21.64 -28.10
N VAL A 100 10.55 -20.40 -27.66
CA VAL A 100 11.61 -19.38 -27.69
C VAL A 100 12.53 -19.57 -26.49
N PHE A 101 13.84 -19.64 -26.69
CA PHE A 101 14.78 -19.84 -25.59
C PHE A 101 16.09 -19.07 -25.74
N ARG A 102 16.81 -19.02 -24.62
CA ARG A 102 18.24 -18.71 -24.55
C ARG A 102 18.97 -19.83 -23.83
N SER A 103 20.25 -20.01 -24.13
CA SER A 103 21.12 -20.84 -23.31
C SER A 103 21.85 -19.98 -22.27
N ALA A 104 22.16 -20.57 -21.12
CA ALA A 104 22.93 -19.93 -20.07
C ALA A 104 23.79 -20.94 -19.31
N ALA A 105 24.99 -20.54 -18.91
CA ALA A 105 25.85 -21.37 -18.07
C ALA A 105 25.19 -21.60 -16.69
N ASN A 106 25.11 -22.87 -16.29
CA ASN A 106 24.65 -23.28 -14.97
C ASN A 106 25.58 -24.37 -14.42
N ASN A 107 26.36 -24.06 -13.39
CA ASN A 107 27.40 -24.96 -12.87
C ASN A 107 26.84 -26.27 -12.30
N SER A 108 25.68 -26.23 -11.64
CA SER A 108 25.06 -27.43 -11.07
C SER A 108 24.58 -28.37 -12.17
N LEU A 109 23.94 -27.84 -13.20
CA LEU A 109 23.51 -28.65 -14.35
C LEU A 109 24.68 -29.14 -15.19
N LYS A 110 25.73 -28.33 -15.35
CA LYS A 110 26.97 -28.75 -16.02
C LYS A 110 27.61 -29.93 -15.29
N LYS A 111 27.72 -29.87 -13.96
CA LYS A 111 28.23 -30.98 -13.16
C LYS A 111 27.34 -32.22 -13.32
N MET A 112 26.02 -32.06 -13.22
CA MET A 112 25.06 -33.15 -13.40
C MET A 112 25.17 -33.80 -14.80
N SER A 113 25.36 -33.00 -15.84
CA SER A 113 25.57 -33.47 -17.22
C SER A 113 26.81 -34.35 -17.33
N VAL A 114 27.91 -33.95 -16.70
CA VAL A 114 29.18 -34.71 -16.66
C VAL A 114 29.03 -35.98 -15.82
N ASP A 115 28.50 -35.86 -14.60
CA ASP A 115 28.37 -36.98 -13.66
C ASP A 115 27.45 -38.09 -14.20
N ASN A 116 26.42 -37.73 -14.98
CA ASN A 116 25.47 -38.66 -15.59
C ASN A 116 25.75 -38.95 -17.08
N ASN A 117 26.86 -38.45 -17.62
CA ASN A 117 27.28 -38.65 -19.02
C ASN A 117 26.16 -38.36 -20.04
N PHE A 118 25.51 -37.20 -19.91
CA PHE A 118 24.46 -36.78 -20.84
C PHE A 118 25.04 -36.61 -22.25
N ASP A 119 24.23 -36.96 -23.24
CA ASP A 119 24.50 -36.63 -24.63
C ASP A 119 24.32 -35.11 -24.82
N THR A 120 25.43 -34.41 -25.02
CA THR A 120 25.44 -32.94 -25.01
C THR A 120 24.93 -32.33 -26.30
N ASP A 121 24.78 -33.14 -27.36
CA ASP A 121 24.33 -32.68 -28.69
C ASP A 121 22.82 -32.81 -28.88
N VAL A 122 22.09 -33.22 -27.85
CA VAL A 122 20.62 -33.29 -27.84
C VAL A 122 20.03 -32.51 -26.68
N PHE A 123 18.78 -32.07 -26.82
CA PHE A 123 18.05 -31.47 -25.70
C PHE A 123 17.67 -32.56 -24.69
N THR A 124 18.09 -32.37 -23.45
CA THR A 124 17.82 -33.29 -22.34
C THR A 124 16.93 -32.62 -21.32
N HIS A 125 15.75 -33.19 -21.06
CA HIS A 125 14.89 -32.82 -19.93
C HIS A 125 15.44 -33.41 -18.63
N VAL A 126 15.48 -32.60 -17.59
CA VAL A 126 16.03 -32.95 -16.28
C VAL A 126 15.10 -32.43 -15.20
N LYS A 127 14.79 -33.28 -14.22
CA LYS A 127 14.08 -32.87 -13.02
C LYS A 127 15.09 -32.68 -11.88
N THR A 128 15.13 -31.49 -11.28
CA THR A 128 16.02 -31.23 -10.14
C THR A 128 15.58 -32.00 -8.89
N GLU A 129 16.45 -32.08 -7.89
CA GLU A 129 16.12 -32.65 -6.57
C GLU A 129 14.92 -31.96 -5.90
N THR A 130 14.74 -30.66 -6.17
CA THR A 130 13.59 -29.87 -5.70
C THR A 130 12.32 -30.06 -6.55
N GLY A 131 12.36 -30.94 -7.55
CA GLY A 131 11.23 -31.26 -8.43
C GLY A 131 10.99 -30.27 -9.58
N ILE A 132 11.93 -29.35 -9.85
CA ILE A 132 11.81 -28.34 -10.90
C ILE A 132 12.25 -28.94 -12.24
N ASP A 133 11.42 -28.79 -13.27
CA ASP A 133 11.75 -29.18 -14.64
C ASP A 133 12.72 -28.19 -15.28
N LYS A 134 13.80 -28.72 -15.86
CA LYS A 134 14.85 -27.98 -16.55
C LYS A 134 15.24 -28.68 -17.84
N PHE A 135 15.86 -27.93 -18.75
CA PHE A 135 16.32 -28.43 -20.03
C PHE A 135 17.79 -28.10 -20.20
N VAL A 136 18.54 -29.01 -20.79
CA VAL A 136 19.99 -28.88 -21.00
C VAL A 136 20.31 -29.15 -22.47
N TYR A 137 21.16 -28.32 -23.05
CA TYR A 137 21.72 -28.53 -24.38
C TYR A 137 23.14 -27.96 -24.40
N LYS A 138 24.11 -28.72 -24.96
CA LYS A 138 25.54 -28.33 -25.00
C LYS A 138 26.11 -27.91 -23.64
N ASN A 139 25.72 -28.62 -22.58
CA ASN A 139 26.09 -28.33 -21.18
C ASN A 139 25.63 -26.96 -20.64
N GLU A 140 24.70 -26.30 -21.33
CA GLU A 140 24.06 -25.07 -20.87
C GLU A 140 22.60 -25.32 -20.52
N GLU A 141 22.08 -24.55 -19.57
CA GLU A 141 20.66 -24.54 -19.25
C GLU A 141 19.89 -23.84 -20.37
N VAL A 142 18.86 -24.51 -20.86
CA VAL A 142 17.89 -23.95 -21.81
C VAL A 142 16.77 -23.29 -21.01
N ILE A 143 16.67 -21.97 -21.13
CA ILE A 143 15.68 -21.15 -20.43
C ILE A 143 14.69 -20.63 -21.46
N PHE A 144 13.45 -21.08 -21.37
CA PHE A 144 12.36 -20.65 -22.24
C PHE A 144 11.82 -19.28 -21.87
N ALA A 145 11.35 -18.53 -22.87
CA ALA A 145 10.71 -17.23 -22.68
C ALA A 145 9.40 -17.34 -21.90
N SER A 146 8.73 -18.50 -21.94
CA SER A 146 7.57 -18.82 -21.11
C SER A 146 7.83 -18.63 -19.61
N SER A 147 9.07 -18.84 -19.14
CA SER A 147 9.47 -18.58 -17.74
C SER A 147 9.43 -17.10 -17.34
N LYS A 148 9.25 -16.19 -18.30
CA LYS A 148 9.12 -14.75 -18.10
C LYS A 148 7.68 -14.26 -18.22
N LEU A 149 6.74 -15.15 -18.52
CA LEU A 149 5.34 -14.80 -18.63
C LEU A 149 4.61 -15.04 -17.30
N GLU A 150 3.72 -14.13 -16.96
CA GLU A 150 2.83 -14.23 -15.79
C GLU A 150 1.40 -13.82 -16.18
N GLU A 151 0.42 -14.34 -15.45
CA GLU A 151 -0.98 -14.02 -15.71
C GLU A 151 -1.38 -12.70 -15.06
N PHE A 152 -1.86 -11.76 -15.88
CA PHE A 152 -2.43 -10.49 -15.44
C PHE A 152 -3.82 -10.31 -16.01
N ASN A 153 -4.84 -10.21 -15.15
CA ASN A 153 -6.24 -10.04 -15.55
C ASN A 153 -6.72 -11.10 -16.58
N GLY A 154 -6.34 -12.37 -16.41
CA GLY A 154 -6.73 -13.45 -17.32
C GLY A 154 -5.92 -13.52 -18.61
N LYS A 155 -4.87 -12.71 -18.77
CA LYS A 155 -3.99 -12.72 -19.93
C LYS A 155 -2.56 -13.04 -19.52
N LEU A 156 -1.94 -13.99 -20.21
CA LEU A 156 -0.53 -14.32 -20.03
C LEU A 156 0.33 -13.27 -20.76
N LEU A 157 1.13 -12.51 -20.02
CA LEU A 157 1.95 -11.42 -20.56
C LEU A 157 3.39 -11.50 -20.03
N PRO A 158 4.37 -10.93 -20.74
CA PRO A 158 5.71 -10.76 -20.22
C PRO A 158 5.68 -9.95 -18.93
N SER A 159 6.56 -10.31 -18.00
CA SER A 159 6.62 -9.69 -16.68
C SER A 159 8.04 -9.27 -16.33
N GLU A 160 8.17 -8.08 -15.78
CA GLU A 160 9.42 -7.57 -15.23
C GLU A 160 9.28 -7.26 -13.75
N SER A 161 10.39 -7.40 -13.01
CA SER A 161 10.42 -7.00 -11.61
C SER A 161 10.31 -5.49 -11.51
N ILE A 162 9.50 -5.00 -10.58
CA ILE A 162 9.39 -3.56 -10.37
C ILE A 162 10.75 -2.98 -9.90
N SER A 163 11.04 -1.75 -10.31
CA SER A 163 12.23 -1.01 -9.89
C SER A 163 11.92 0.01 -8.78
N ASP A 164 12.92 0.77 -8.36
CA ASP A 164 12.77 1.95 -7.48
C ASP A 164 12.32 3.21 -8.23
N ILE A 165 12.16 3.14 -9.56
CA ILE A 165 11.68 4.22 -10.41
C ILE A 165 10.20 3.99 -10.72
N TRP A 166 9.33 4.79 -10.10
CA TRP A 166 7.87 4.67 -10.26
C TRP A 166 7.31 5.86 -11.04
N LEU A 167 6.96 5.63 -12.31
CA LEU A 167 6.45 6.68 -13.22
C LEU A 167 4.98 6.49 -13.60
N ASN A 168 4.39 5.35 -13.23
CA ASN A 168 3.10 4.88 -13.75
C ASN A 168 1.90 5.17 -12.83
N PHE A 169 2.01 6.16 -11.93
CA PHE A 169 0.91 6.56 -11.06
C PHE A 169 0.31 7.88 -11.53
N ALA A 170 -0.97 7.85 -11.91
CA ALA A 170 -1.73 9.07 -12.16
C ALA A 170 -1.95 9.80 -10.83
N LEU A 171 -1.29 10.94 -10.63
CA LEU A 171 -1.46 11.76 -9.42
C LEU A 171 -2.61 12.78 -9.57
N ASN A 172 -3.04 13.03 -10.80
CA ASN A 172 -4.14 13.93 -11.15
C ASN A 172 -5.41 13.14 -11.53
N ASP A 173 -6.56 13.82 -11.51
CA ASP A 173 -7.87 13.27 -11.91
C ASP A 173 -8.32 11.99 -11.18
N LEU A 174 -7.96 11.88 -9.90
CA LEU A 174 -8.39 10.78 -9.04
C LEU A 174 -9.89 10.84 -8.68
N SER A 175 -10.67 11.80 -9.22
CA SER A 175 -12.12 12.03 -8.95
C SER A 175 -12.92 10.73 -8.86
N ASN A 176 -12.66 9.79 -9.77
CA ASN A 176 -13.37 8.52 -9.87
C ASN A 176 -13.01 7.49 -8.79
N GLU A 177 -11.84 7.60 -8.14
CA GLU A 177 -11.43 6.67 -7.06
C GLU A 177 -12.08 6.98 -5.71
N GLY A 178 -13.08 7.87 -5.65
CA GLY A 178 -13.77 8.25 -4.41
C GLY A 178 -14.66 7.16 -3.78
N GLY A 179 -14.78 5.98 -4.39
CA GLY A 179 -15.73 4.95 -3.95
C GLY A 179 -17.16 5.48 -3.88
N GLY A 180 -17.59 6.28 -4.87
CA GLY A 180 -18.91 6.92 -4.89
C GLY A 180 -19.05 8.19 -4.02
N VAL A 181 -18.00 8.60 -3.30
CA VAL A 181 -17.96 9.87 -2.54
C VAL A 181 -17.33 10.97 -3.39
N ASN A 182 -17.93 12.15 -3.40
CA ASN A 182 -17.37 13.31 -4.10
C ASN A 182 -16.16 13.87 -3.33
N LEU A 183 -14.97 13.53 -3.80
CA LEU A 183 -13.70 13.99 -3.23
C LEU A 183 -13.01 14.89 -4.25
N LYS A 184 -13.10 16.21 -4.08
CA LYS A 184 -12.53 17.18 -5.01
C LYS A 184 -11.00 17.07 -5.10
N ASN A 185 -10.31 17.02 -3.96
CA ASN A 185 -8.84 17.01 -3.86
C ASN A 185 -8.35 16.11 -2.70
N GLY A 186 -7.03 15.86 -2.64
CA GLY A 186 -6.34 15.41 -1.41
C GLY A 186 -6.17 13.90 -1.21
N LYS A 187 -6.90 13.06 -1.96
CA LYS A 187 -6.72 11.59 -1.89
C LYS A 187 -5.44 11.14 -2.59
N LYS A 188 -4.90 10.02 -2.12
CA LYS A 188 -3.78 9.32 -2.77
C LYS A 188 -4.33 8.32 -3.80
N PRO A 189 -3.59 8.03 -4.88
CA PRO A 189 -4.02 6.99 -5.82
C PRO A 189 -4.05 5.62 -5.14
N GLU A 190 -5.12 4.86 -5.34
CA GLU A 190 -5.21 3.48 -4.84
C GLU A 190 -4.13 2.57 -5.44
N SER A 191 -3.75 2.81 -6.69
CA SER A 191 -2.69 2.04 -7.38
C SER A 191 -1.33 2.16 -6.69
N LEU A 192 -1.00 3.34 -6.17
CA LEU A 192 0.22 3.56 -5.39
C LEU A 192 0.17 2.77 -4.09
N LEU A 193 -0.92 2.91 -3.33
CA LEU A 193 -1.07 2.21 -2.07
C LEU A 193 -1.12 0.69 -2.28
N LYS A 194 -1.72 0.21 -3.38
CA LYS A 194 -1.69 -1.20 -3.77
C LYS A 194 -0.26 -1.71 -3.87
N ARG A 195 0.61 -0.97 -4.57
CA ARG A 195 2.03 -1.35 -4.72
C ARG A 195 2.72 -1.41 -3.36
N ILE A 196 2.55 -0.38 -2.52
CA ILE A 196 3.17 -0.32 -1.19
C ILE A 196 2.70 -1.49 -0.31
N VAL A 197 1.39 -1.72 -0.23
CA VAL A 197 0.80 -2.79 0.58
C VAL A 197 1.25 -4.16 0.10
N LEU A 198 1.25 -4.42 -1.22
CA LEU A 198 1.71 -5.69 -1.77
C LEU A 198 3.22 -5.91 -1.54
N LEU A 199 4.03 -4.86 -1.52
CA LEU A 199 5.47 -4.96 -1.26
C LEU A 199 5.79 -5.40 0.18
N THR A 200 4.96 -4.96 1.14
CA THR A 200 5.31 -5.05 2.57
C THR A 200 4.39 -5.95 3.39
N THR A 201 3.33 -6.52 2.80
CA THR A 201 2.34 -7.33 3.53
C THR A 201 1.90 -8.58 2.77
N GLN A 202 1.48 -9.59 3.51
CA GLN A 202 0.75 -10.77 3.05
C GLN A 202 -0.77 -10.63 3.26
N PRO A 203 -1.60 -11.46 2.60
CA PRO A 203 -3.01 -11.55 2.95
C PRO A 203 -3.21 -11.80 4.45
N ASN A 204 -4.26 -11.21 5.03
CA ASN A 204 -4.60 -11.21 6.45
C ASN A 204 -3.71 -10.38 7.40
N ASP A 205 -2.61 -9.81 6.93
CA ASP A 205 -1.82 -8.85 7.72
C ASP A 205 -2.64 -7.59 8.05
N ILE A 206 -2.21 -6.86 9.08
CA ILE A 206 -2.83 -5.61 9.53
C ILE A 206 -2.07 -4.42 8.96
N VAL A 207 -2.80 -3.52 8.28
CA VAL A 207 -2.29 -2.23 7.82
C VAL A 207 -2.79 -1.12 8.75
N LEU A 208 -1.87 -0.40 9.39
CA LEU A 208 -2.18 0.79 10.20
C LEU A 208 -1.95 2.06 9.39
N ASP A 209 -2.94 2.94 9.36
CA ASP A 209 -2.80 4.31 8.86
C ASP A 209 -3.47 5.28 9.83
N PHE A 210 -2.64 6.03 10.55
CA PHE A 210 -3.07 6.99 11.58
C PHE A 210 -3.31 8.41 11.04
N PHE A 211 -3.26 8.57 9.72
CA PHE A 211 -3.72 9.76 9.00
C PHE A 211 -4.64 9.31 7.86
N MET A 212 -5.64 8.49 8.20
CA MET A 212 -6.42 7.75 7.19
C MET A 212 -7.16 8.66 6.21
N GLY A 213 -7.48 9.89 6.60
CA GLY A 213 -8.19 10.85 5.80
C GLY A 213 -9.53 10.27 5.35
N THR A 214 -9.70 10.25 4.02
CA THR A 214 -10.89 9.68 3.36
C THR A 214 -10.90 8.16 3.26
N ALA A 215 -10.05 7.45 4.01
CA ALA A 215 -9.94 5.99 4.07
C ALA A 215 -9.43 5.31 2.78
N THR A 216 -8.48 5.93 2.07
CA THR A 216 -7.91 5.32 0.84
C THR A 216 -7.08 4.08 1.16
N THR A 217 -6.24 4.13 2.19
CA THR A 217 -5.41 2.98 2.62
C THR A 217 -6.25 1.80 3.04
N GLN A 218 -7.32 2.04 3.80
CA GLN A 218 -8.26 1.03 4.28
C GLN A 218 -9.06 0.41 3.12
N ALA A 219 -9.48 1.21 2.14
CA ALA A 219 -10.12 0.71 0.94
C ALA A 219 -9.20 -0.26 0.17
N VAL A 220 -7.92 0.10 0.00
CA VAL A 220 -6.92 -0.76 -0.64
C VAL A 220 -6.64 -2.02 0.19
N ALA A 221 -6.53 -1.90 1.51
CA ALA A 221 -6.34 -3.04 2.40
C ALA A 221 -7.48 -4.07 2.25
N LEU A 222 -8.75 -3.61 2.29
CA LEU A 222 -9.91 -4.47 2.06
C LEU A 222 -9.85 -5.18 0.70
N LYS A 223 -9.65 -4.41 -0.38
CA LYS A 223 -9.58 -4.94 -1.75
C LYS A 223 -8.47 -5.96 -1.95
N LEU A 224 -7.44 -5.92 -1.11
CA LEU A 224 -6.32 -6.86 -1.10
C LEU A 224 -6.45 -7.95 -0.03
N ASN A 225 -7.58 -8.09 0.66
CA ASN A 225 -7.75 -9.07 1.75
C ASN A 225 -6.75 -8.89 2.91
N ARG A 226 -6.51 -7.63 3.30
CA ARG A 226 -5.79 -7.26 4.53
C ARG A 226 -6.77 -6.73 5.57
N LYS A 227 -6.40 -6.87 6.84
CA LYS A 227 -7.06 -6.16 7.94
C LYS A 227 -6.50 -4.74 8.01
N PHE A 228 -7.22 -3.84 8.67
CA PHE A 228 -6.71 -2.48 8.85
C PHE A 228 -7.08 -1.89 10.20
N ILE A 229 -6.29 -0.89 10.60
CA ILE A 229 -6.62 0.06 11.64
C ILE A 229 -6.48 1.46 11.03
N GLY A 230 -7.51 2.29 11.18
CA GLY A 230 -7.52 3.67 10.70
C GLY A 230 -7.77 4.62 11.85
N ILE A 231 -7.03 5.73 11.89
CA ILE A 231 -7.24 6.81 12.87
C ILE A 231 -7.36 8.13 12.10
N GLU A 232 -8.41 8.89 12.43
CA GLU A 232 -8.73 10.20 11.87
C GLU A 232 -9.31 11.09 12.97
N GLN A 233 -9.02 12.39 12.92
CA GLN A 233 -9.48 13.35 13.92
C GLN A 233 -10.52 14.35 13.35
N MET A 234 -10.68 14.43 12.03
CA MET A 234 -11.52 15.44 11.41
C MET A 234 -13.02 15.10 11.42
N ASP A 235 -13.88 16.11 11.39
CA ASP A 235 -15.35 16.01 11.43
C ASP A 235 -16.00 15.24 10.25
N TYR A 236 -15.33 15.19 9.10
CA TYR A 236 -15.87 14.60 7.86
C TYR A 236 -15.94 13.06 7.84
N ILE A 237 -15.51 12.37 8.89
CA ILE A 237 -15.36 10.89 8.93
C ILE A 237 -16.64 10.18 8.52
N LYS A 238 -17.79 10.57 9.09
CA LYS A 238 -19.09 9.93 8.84
C LYS A 238 -19.53 10.11 7.38
N GLU A 239 -19.35 11.32 6.84
CA GLU A 239 -19.82 11.67 5.49
C GLU A 239 -18.92 11.15 4.37
N LYS A 240 -17.61 11.03 4.63
CA LYS A 240 -16.62 10.67 3.60
C LYS A 240 -16.01 9.30 3.83
N SER A 241 -15.35 9.10 4.97
CA SER A 241 -14.52 7.91 5.23
C SER A 241 -15.38 6.67 5.43
N ILE A 242 -16.37 6.73 6.32
CA ILE A 242 -17.33 5.65 6.56
C ILE A 242 -18.11 5.35 5.27
N LYS A 243 -18.63 6.38 4.61
CA LYS A 243 -19.40 6.22 3.37
C LYS A 243 -18.59 5.54 2.27
N ARG A 244 -17.31 5.90 2.10
CA ARG A 244 -16.39 5.22 1.17
C ARG A 244 -16.24 3.74 1.53
N LEU A 245 -15.92 3.43 2.79
CA LEU A 245 -15.68 2.05 3.23
C LEU A 245 -16.93 1.17 3.06
N VAL A 246 -18.12 1.70 3.36
CA VAL A 246 -19.39 1.00 3.11
C VAL A 246 -19.55 0.68 1.62
N ASN A 247 -19.23 1.62 0.73
CA ASN A 247 -19.31 1.37 -0.72
C ASN A 247 -18.27 0.34 -1.19
N VAL A 248 -17.06 0.35 -0.61
CA VAL A 248 -16.03 -0.67 -0.88
C VAL A 248 -16.52 -2.06 -0.45
N ILE A 249 -17.09 -2.19 0.74
CA ILE A 249 -17.67 -3.44 1.23
C ILE A 249 -18.82 -3.92 0.34
N LYS A 250 -19.61 -2.99 -0.23
CA LYS A 250 -20.68 -3.31 -1.20
C LYS A 250 -20.16 -3.74 -2.58
N GLY A 251 -18.85 -3.72 -2.81
CA GLY A 251 -18.26 -4.17 -4.08
C GLY A 251 -18.21 -3.09 -5.17
N GLU A 252 -17.97 -1.84 -4.80
CA GLU A 252 -17.75 -0.77 -5.80
C GLU A 252 -16.59 -1.09 -6.77
N ASP A 253 -16.72 -0.67 -8.04
CA ASP A 253 -15.87 -1.11 -9.15
C ASP A 253 -14.77 -0.13 -9.56
N ARG A 254 -14.52 0.93 -8.78
CA ARG A 254 -13.55 2.00 -9.06
C ARG A 254 -12.17 1.70 -8.44
N GLY A 255 -11.19 2.53 -8.81
CA GLY A 255 -9.82 2.40 -8.35
C GLY A 255 -9.24 1.03 -8.74
N ILE A 256 -8.69 0.29 -7.78
CA ILE A 256 -8.04 -0.99 -8.07
C ILE A 256 -9.01 -2.18 -8.20
N SER A 257 -10.31 -2.01 -7.94
CA SER A 257 -11.29 -3.10 -7.81
C SER A 257 -11.23 -4.09 -8.97
N LYS A 258 -11.27 -3.61 -10.22
CA LYS A 258 -11.19 -4.47 -11.42
C LYS A 258 -9.87 -5.24 -11.51
N SER A 259 -8.76 -4.59 -11.18
CA SER A 259 -7.41 -5.18 -11.27
C SER A 259 -7.12 -6.27 -10.23
N VAL A 260 -7.96 -6.36 -9.20
CA VAL A 260 -7.84 -7.37 -8.14
C VAL A 260 -9.09 -8.25 -8.05
N ASN A 261 -9.99 -8.15 -9.04
CA ASN A 261 -11.27 -8.84 -9.08
C ASN A 261 -12.08 -8.70 -7.77
N TRP A 262 -12.15 -7.48 -7.23
CA TRP A 262 -12.89 -7.20 -6.00
C TRP A 262 -14.41 -7.31 -6.23
N GLN A 263 -15.08 -8.08 -5.39
CA GLN A 263 -16.52 -8.33 -5.45
C GLN A 263 -17.29 -7.78 -4.22
N GLY A 264 -16.60 -7.06 -3.34
CA GLY A 264 -17.13 -6.67 -2.04
C GLY A 264 -16.85 -7.69 -0.94
N GLY A 265 -17.31 -7.38 0.27
CA GLY A 265 -17.11 -8.16 1.48
C GLY A 265 -16.28 -7.45 2.55
N GLY A 266 -16.12 -8.13 3.68
CA GLY A 266 -15.49 -7.59 4.87
C GLY A 266 -16.43 -6.74 5.73
N SER A 267 -15.88 -6.21 6.80
CA SER A 267 -16.57 -5.35 7.76
C SER A 267 -15.55 -4.45 8.44
N PHE A 268 -16.04 -3.41 9.10
CA PHE A 268 -15.24 -2.62 10.04
C PHE A 268 -16.09 -2.28 11.25
N VAL A 269 -15.42 -2.04 12.35
CA VAL A 269 -16.00 -1.45 13.55
C VAL A 269 -15.58 0.02 13.57
N TYR A 270 -16.52 0.90 13.85
CA TYR A 270 -16.27 2.32 14.03
C TYR A 270 -16.50 2.67 15.49
N CYS A 271 -15.51 3.29 16.09
CA CYS A 271 -15.53 3.77 17.46
C CYS A 271 -14.98 5.20 17.50
N GLU A 272 -15.52 6.01 18.41
CA GLU A 272 -15.04 7.34 18.75
C GLU A 272 -14.44 7.27 20.17
N LEU A 273 -13.44 8.08 20.45
CA LEU A 273 -12.96 8.25 21.83
C LEU A 273 -13.99 9.09 22.59
N LEU A 274 -14.33 8.69 23.81
CA LEU A 274 -15.26 9.47 24.64
C LEU A 274 -14.55 10.76 25.09
N GLU A 275 -15.06 11.89 24.61
CA GLU A 275 -14.53 13.22 24.93
C GLU A 275 -14.70 13.54 26.41
N ASP A 276 -13.64 14.05 27.03
CA ASP A 276 -13.64 14.56 28.40
C ASP A 276 -13.61 16.11 28.41
N ASN A 277 -12.58 16.70 27.78
CA ASN A 277 -12.33 18.14 27.84
C ASN A 277 -12.56 18.86 26.50
N GLU A 278 -12.94 18.17 25.43
CA GLU A 278 -13.08 18.76 24.09
C GLU A 278 -14.18 19.84 24.04
N SER A 279 -15.30 19.65 24.75
CA SER A 279 -16.34 20.67 24.89
C SER A 279 -15.83 21.95 25.57
N LEU A 280 -15.00 21.84 26.61
CA LEU A 280 -14.41 22.99 27.30
C LEU A 280 -13.40 23.70 26.41
N ILE A 281 -12.67 22.96 25.57
CA ILE A 281 -11.71 23.51 24.60
C ILE A 281 -12.43 24.27 23.48
N SER A 282 -13.53 23.73 22.96
CA SER A 282 -14.36 24.43 21.96
C SER A 282 -14.96 25.71 22.55
N GLU A 283 -15.53 25.62 23.76
CA GLU A 283 -16.05 26.80 24.49
C GLU A 283 -14.95 27.86 24.70
N LEU A 284 -13.71 27.42 24.98
CA LEU A 284 -12.57 28.30 25.22
C LEU A 284 -12.10 28.99 23.94
N GLN A 285 -12.08 28.29 22.81
CA GLN A 285 -11.76 28.87 21.50
C GLN A 285 -12.78 29.94 21.12
N ASP A 286 -14.07 29.66 21.32
CA ASP A 286 -15.18 30.55 21.00
C ASP A 286 -15.37 31.72 21.97
N ALA A 287 -14.77 31.67 23.16
CA ALA A 287 -14.89 32.71 24.19
C ALA A 287 -14.42 34.08 23.64
N LYS A 288 -15.23 35.13 23.84
CA LYS A 288 -14.94 36.48 23.31
C LYS A 288 -14.45 37.48 24.35
N ASP A 289 -14.50 37.07 25.62
CA ASP A 289 -14.18 37.92 26.76
C ASP A 289 -13.60 37.08 27.91
N SER A 290 -12.96 37.79 28.85
CA SER A 290 -12.29 37.18 30.01
C SER A 290 -13.28 36.47 30.94
N ASP A 291 -14.51 36.99 31.07
CA ASP A 291 -15.53 36.39 31.94
C ASP A 291 -15.97 35.01 31.43
N SER A 292 -16.05 34.83 30.11
CA SER A 292 -16.34 33.54 29.48
C SER A 292 -15.21 32.55 29.72
N VAL A 293 -13.95 32.98 29.61
CA VAL A 293 -12.77 32.14 29.92
C VAL A 293 -12.76 31.70 31.39
N LYS A 294 -13.07 32.61 32.32
CA LYS A 294 -13.17 32.29 33.75
C LYS A 294 -14.29 31.31 34.06
N LYS A 295 -15.45 31.44 33.39
CA LYS A 295 -16.56 30.48 33.54
C LYS A 295 -16.13 29.08 33.12
N ILE A 296 -15.37 28.97 32.03
CA ILE A 296 -14.86 27.68 31.53
C ILE A 296 -13.83 27.10 32.49
N LEU A 297 -12.90 27.92 32.99
CA LEU A 297 -11.91 27.50 34.00
C LEU A 297 -12.60 27.02 35.29
N ASN A 298 -13.59 27.76 35.79
CA ASN A 298 -14.35 27.37 36.98
C ASN A 298 -15.18 26.10 36.73
N LYS A 299 -15.76 25.94 35.55
CA LYS A 299 -16.47 24.72 35.14
C LYS A 299 -15.52 23.51 35.12
N ALA A 300 -14.30 23.69 34.61
CA ALA A 300 -13.26 22.66 34.62
C ALA A 300 -12.82 22.28 36.05
N ILE A 301 -12.66 23.26 36.95
CA ILE A 301 -12.32 23.00 38.36
C ILE A 301 -13.47 22.29 39.09
N ASN A 302 -14.70 22.80 38.95
CA ASN A 302 -15.88 22.27 39.64
C ASN A 302 -16.25 20.86 39.20
N ASN A 303 -15.99 20.52 37.93
CA ASN A 303 -16.23 19.18 37.38
C ASN A 303 -15.05 18.22 37.62
N GLY A 304 -14.11 18.57 38.50
CA GLY A 304 -12.96 17.72 38.82
C GLY A 304 -11.90 17.61 37.72
N LYS A 305 -12.09 18.30 36.58
CA LYS A 305 -11.20 18.26 35.41
C LYS A 305 -9.91 19.03 35.63
N LEU A 306 -9.87 19.92 36.62
CA LEU A 306 -8.67 20.61 37.07
C LEU A 306 -8.58 20.56 38.59
N ILE A 307 -7.51 19.93 39.11
CA ILE A 307 -7.24 19.94 40.54
C ILE A 307 -6.58 21.28 40.90
N PRO A 308 -7.15 22.07 41.82
CA PRO A 308 -6.60 23.38 42.20
C PRO A 308 -5.14 23.35 42.65
N SER A 309 -4.67 22.22 43.19
CA SER A 309 -3.28 22.02 43.63
C SER A 309 -2.28 21.85 42.48
N VAL A 310 -2.73 21.55 41.25
CA VAL A 310 -1.89 21.32 40.06
C VAL A 310 -1.85 22.57 39.16
N LEU A 311 -2.69 23.58 39.44
CA LEU A 311 -2.56 24.89 38.81
C LEU A 311 -1.13 25.43 39.03
N PRO A 312 -0.46 25.93 37.97
CA PRO A 312 0.83 26.61 38.09
C PRO A 312 0.81 27.59 39.25
N SER A 313 1.94 27.74 39.96
CA SER A 313 2.12 28.76 41.01
C SER A 313 1.58 30.12 40.55
N ASP A 314 1.81 30.43 39.28
CA ASP A 314 1.44 31.68 38.60
C ASP A 314 -0.08 31.90 38.50
N LEU A 315 -0.90 30.84 38.57
CA LEU A 315 -2.37 30.92 38.64
C LEU A 315 -2.90 30.90 40.08
N LYS A 316 -2.12 30.37 41.02
CA LYS A 316 -2.48 30.37 42.45
C LYS A 316 -2.22 31.72 43.11
N GLU A 317 -1.30 32.52 42.59
CA GLU A 317 -0.83 33.75 43.26
C GLU A 317 -1.76 34.95 43.13
N SER A 318 -2.79 34.95 42.28
CA SER A 318 -4.09 35.60 42.54
C SER A 318 -4.97 35.58 41.29
N GLN A 319 -6.29 35.47 41.49
CA GLN A 319 -7.28 35.78 40.46
C GLN A 319 -6.99 37.15 39.79
N ASP A 320 -6.43 38.08 40.58
CA ASP A 320 -6.04 39.42 40.17
C ASP A 320 -4.86 39.48 39.16
N GLU A 321 -3.98 38.49 39.12
CA GLU A 321 -2.92 38.39 38.11
C GLU A 321 -3.44 37.78 36.81
N PHE A 322 -4.28 36.74 36.91
CA PHE A 322 -4.94 36.17 35.74
C PHE A 322 -5.80 37.22 35.01
N ASP A 323 -6.50 38.07 35.77
CA ASP A 323 -7.36 39.14 35.24
C ASP A 323 -6.60 40.25 34.51
N LYS A 324 -5.28 40.38 34.73
CA LYS A 324 -4.41 41.36 34.05
C LYS A 324 -3.85 40.87 32.73
N LEU A 325 -3.95 39.57 32.46
CA LEU A 325 -3.48 38.96 31.22
C LEU A 325 -4.40 39.33 30.05
N SER A 326 -3.83 39.35 28.83
CA SER A 326 -4.63 39.47 27.62
C SER A 326 -5.55 38.25 27.43
N LEU A 327 -6.64 38.42 26.67
CA LEU A 327 -7.57 37.31 26.38
C LEU A 327 -6.84 36.10 25.76
N ASP A 328 -5.87 36.34 24.89
CA ASP A 328 -5.10 35.27 24.25
C ASP A 328 -4.20 34.53 25.24
N GLU A 329 -3.57 35.25 26.18
CA GLU A 329 -2.78 34.65 27.27
C GLU A 329 -3.66 33.84 28.23
N GLN A 330 -4.82 34.37 28.62
CA GLN A 330 -5.80 33.65 29.44
C GLN A 330 -6.27 32.36 28.77
N LYS A 331 -6.61 32.42 27.47
CA LYS A 331 -6.98 31.25 26.68
C LYS A 331 -5.84 30.24 26.60
N ASN A 332 -4.62 30.67 26.33
CA ASN A 332 -3.47 29.78 26.22
C ASN A 332 -3.18 29.05 27.53
N ILE A 333 -3.28 29.73 28.67
CA ILE A 333 -3.08 29.11 29.98
C ILE A 333 -4.16 28.06 30.28
N VAL A 334 -5.44 28.40 30.09
CA VAL A 334 -6.53 27.44 30.33
C VAL A 334 -6.45 26.28 29.34
N MET A 335 -6.04 26.53 28.10
CA MET A 335 -5.81 25.50 27.09
C MET A 335 -4.66 24.56 27.47
N GLU A 336 -3.54 25.08 27.97
CA GLU A 336 -2.41 24.27 28.43
C GLU A 336 -2.80 23.39 29.62
N LEU A 337 -3.61 23.93 30.53
CA LEU A 337 -4.15 23.19 31.67
C LEU A 337 -5.09 22.06 31.25
N LEU A 338 -6.02 22.36 30.34
CA LEU A 338 -6.91 21.35 29.77
C LEU A 338 -6.13 20.32 28.95
N ASN A 339 -5.08 20.70 28.21
CA ASN A 339 -4.25 19.76 27.47
C ASN A 339 -3.41 18.83 28.36
N LYS A 340 -3.00 19.30 29.55
CA LYS A 340 -2.33 18.45 30.56
C LYS A 340 -3.28 17.43 31.18
N ASN A 341 -4.59 17.66 31.11
CA ASN A 341 -5.62 16.74 31.59
C ASN A 341 -6.28 16.07 30.39
N GLN A 342 -5.87 14.81 30.17
CA GLN A 342 -6.23 13.97 29.04
C GLN A 342 -7.61 14.29 28.42
N LEU A 343 -7.61 14.64 27.12
CA LEU A 343 -8.79 15.09 26.37
C LEU A 343 -9.95 14.08 26.33
N TYR A 344 -9.67 12.82 26.67
CA TYR A 344 -10.57 11.68 26.56
C TYR A 344 -10.61 10.90 27.87
N VAL A 345 -11.73 10.21 28.10
CA VAL A 345 -11.94 9.39 29.30
C VAL A 345 -10.99 8.18 29.30
N ASN A 346 -10.25 7.99 30.39
CA ASN A 346 -9.40 6.81 30.55
C ASN A 346 -10.23 5.55 30.76
N LEU A 347 -9.68 4.42 30.30
CA LEU A 347 -10.24 3.11 30.61
C LEU A 347 -10.31 2.83 32.12
N SER A 348 -9.39 3.38 32.93
CA SER A 348 -9.41 3.21 34.39
C SER A 348 -10.60 3.91 35.05
N ASP A 349 -11.14 4.94 34.38
CA ASP A 349 -12.15 5.84 34.92
C ASP A 349 -13.51 5.55 34.27
N ILE A 350 -13.64 4.45 33.53
CA ILE A 350 -14.84 4.10 32.76
C ILE A 350 -16.08 3.85 33.64
N ASP A 351 -15.87 3.44 34.89
CA ASP A 351 -16.92 3.17 35.87
C ASP A 351 -17.28 4.40 36.74
N ASP A 352 -16.54 5.50 36.59
CA ASP A 352 -16.84 6.73 37.31
C ASP A 352 -18.13 7.36 36.76
N GLU A 353 -19.11 7.54 37.66
CA GLU A 353 -20.46 8.02 37.36
C GLU A 353 -20.45 9.44 36.77
N ASP A 354 -19.40 10.23 37.03
CA ASP A 354 -19.28 11.60 36.54
C ASP A 354 -19.15 11.67 35.01
N TYR A 355 -18.57 10.64 34.39
CA TYR A 355 -18.39 10.56 32.93
C TYR A 355 -19.64 10.07 32.20
N LYS A 356 -20.63 9.52 32.92
CA LYS A 356 -21.92 9.06 32.36
C LYS A 356 -21.75 8.12 31.16
N VAL A 357 -20.71 7.28 31.18
CA VAL A 357 -20.47 6.27 30.15
C VAL A 357 -21.64 5.29 30.13
N SER A 358 -22.23 5.03 28.95
CA SER A 358 -23.36 4.11 28.87
C SER A 358 -22.92 2.66 29.13
N GLU A 359 -23.81 1.84 29.69
CA GLU A 359 -23.51 0.42 29.93
C GLU A 359 -23.16 -0.33 28.64
N ALA A 360 -23.73 0.10 27.50
CA ALA A 360 -23.39 -0.45 26.19
C ALA A 360 -21.94 -0.11 25.78
N ASP A 361 -21.51 1.13 25.99
CA ASP A 361 -20.14 1.57 25.67
C ASP A 361 -19.11 0.95 26.62
N LYS A 362 -19.46 0.79 27.90
CA LYS A 362 -18.65 0.04 28.87
C LYS A 362 -18.45 -1.40 28.42
N ALA A 363 -19.55 -2.11 28.13
CA ALA A 363 -19.51 -3.50 27.68
C ALA A 363 -18.70 -3.66 26.38
N PHE A 364 -18.92 -2.79 25.40
CA PHE A 364 -18.14 -2.78 24.17
C PHE A 364 -16.64 -2.55 24.42
N THR A 365 -16.29 -1.58 25.27
CA THR A 365 -14.89 -1.24 25.57
C THR A 365 -14.19 -2.39 26.31
N ILE A 366 -14.84 -3.01 27.29
CA ILE A 366 -14.33 -4.18 28.01
C ILE A 366 -14.09 -5.34 27.03
N SER A 367 -15.06 -5.60 26.15
CA SER A 367 -14.97 -6.63 25.10
C SER A 367 -13.80 -6.38 24.15
N PHE A 368 -13.62 -5.13 23.71
CA PHE A 368 -12.55 -4.73 22.81
C PHE A 368 -11.15 -5.03 23.38
N TYR A 369 -10.94 -4.82 24.69
CA TYR A 369 -9.68 -5.12 25.36
C TYR A 369 -9.53 -6.58 25.80
N GLY A 370 -10.52 -7.45 25.53
CA GLY A 370 -10.49 -8.86 25.91
C GLY A 370 -10.43 -9.08 27.43
N LYS A 371 -11.09 -8.20 28.19
CA LYS A 371 -11.15 -8.25 29.67
C LYS A 371 -12.37 -8.98 30.21
N GLU A 372 -13.07 -9.73 29.35
CA GLU A 372 -14.28 -10.50 29.65
C GLU A 372 -14.01 -11.78 30.46
#